data_AF-A0A0G1XWL4-F1
#
_entry.id   AF-A0A0G1XWL4-F1
#
_cell.length_a   1.000
_cell.length_b   1.000
_cell.length_c   1.000
_cell.angle_alpha   90.00
_cell.angle_beta   90.00
_cell.angle_gamma   90.00
#
_symmetry.space_group_name_H-M   'P 1'
#
loop_
_entity.id
_entity.type
_entity.pdbx_description
1 polymer ?
#
loop_
_entity_poly.entity_id
_entity_poly.type
_entity_poly.pdbx_seq_one_letter_code
_entity_poly.pdbx_strand_id
1 'polypeptide(L)'
;MTSTATTTEEITPSPSQTLLEHKSLFKTAADVSTNITLGIVSISSIKGQLEFSTAQVPILKEIIFKNSDGEILSASGVMGAFLPDVFSATVSADFENDLTLATYTNDKGTWPVIVLKLRSGSSLTEAKTTVQKIETSANLPNFFITDPGTASAWKNGTTEGVSNRYRTFSLSGAGLNYGWTGDTLVISSSYAGFQEALKRLR
;
A
#
# COMPACT_ATOMS: atom_id res chain seq x y z
N MET A 1 3.24 20.56 -51.96
CA MET A 1 2.65 19.70 -50.92
C MET A 1 3.81 19.05 -50.17
N THR A 2 4.14 19.58 -49.00
CA THR A 2 5.25 19.12 -48.15
C THR A 2 4.74 18.01 -47.24
N SER A 3 5.25 16.80 -47.43
CA SER A 3 4.96 15.62 -46.59
C SER A 3 5.93 15.60 -45.42
N THR A 4 5.42 15.80 -44.20
CA THR A 4 6.15 15.56 -42.95
C THR A 4 5.95 14.11 -42.54
N ALA A 5 7.06 13.35 -42.53
CA ALA A 5 7.10 11.99 -42.00
C ALA A 5 7.11 12.05 -40.47
N THR A 6 6.10 11.43 -39.84
CA THR A 6 6.05 11.19 -38.40
C THR A 6 6.86 9.94 -38.09
N THR A 7 8.03 10.08 -37.47
CA THR A 7 8.79 8.97 -36.92
C THR A 7 8.09 8.48 -35.65
N THR A 8 7.51 7.28 -35.71
CA THR A 8 7.01 6.55 -34.53
C THR A 8 8.22 5.94 -33.82
N GLU A 9 8.63 6.50 -32.69
CA GLU A 9 9.60 5.85 -31.80
C GLU A 9 8.96 4.59 -31.22
N GLU A 10 9.58 3.44 -31.52
CA GLU A 10 9.26 2.16 -30.93
C GLU A 10 9.72 2.16 -29.47
N ILE A 11 8.77 2.37 -28.54
CA ILE A 11 9.02 2.23 -27.11
C ILE A 11 9.30 0.76 -26.79
N THR A 12 10.57 0.38 -26.72
CA THR A 12 10.98 -0.91 -26.18
C THR A 12 10.52 -0.97 -24.71
N PRO A 13 9.70 -1.96 -24.29
CA PRO A 13 9.29 -2.06 -22.89
C PRO A 13 10.54 -2.25 -22.03
N SER A 14 10.72 -1.36 -21.05
CA SER A 14 11.80 -1.47 -20.07
C SER A 14 11.70 -2.83 -19.37
N PRO A 15 12.79 -3.62 -19.29
CA PRO A 15 12.73 -4.92 -18.61
C PRO A 15 12.27 -4.70 -17.17
N SER A 16 11.18 -5.37 -16.80
CA SER A 16 10.67 -5.39 -15.43
C SER A 16 11.78 -5.89 -14.51
N GLN A 17 12.39 -5.00 -13.72
CA GLN A 17 13.51 -5.36 -12.85
C GLN A 17 13.03 -6.33 -11.78
N THR A 18 13.56 -7.55 -11.77
CA THR A 18 13.32 -8.53 -10.71
C THR A 18 13.86 -8.00 -9.38
N LEU A 19 13.01 -8.00 -8.35
CA LEU A 19 13.38 -7.60 -6.99
C LEU A 19 13.84 -8.84 -6.18
N LEU A 20 15.14 -8.91 -5.89
CA LEU A 20 15.76 -10.07 -5.21
C LEU A 20 15.93 -9.88 -3.70
N GLU A 21 16.02 -8.63 -3.23
CA GLU A 21 16.20 -8.29 -1.82
C GLU A 21 15.16 -7.25 -1.40
N HIS A 22 14.47 -7.52 -0.29
CA HIS A 22 13.49 -6.61 0.30
C HIS A 22 14.18 -5.67 1.28
N LYS A 23 13.87 -4.38 1.18
CA LYS A 23 14.33 -3.33 2.08
C LYS A 23 13.13 -2.66 2.72
N SER A 24 12.92 -2.98 3.99
CA SER A 24 11.86 -2.33 4.77
C SER A 24 12.04 -0.81 4.78
N LEU A 25 10.95 -0.09 4.58
CA LEU A 25 10.89 1.36 4.76
C LEU A 25 10.81 1.76 6.23
N PHE A 26 10.51 0.82 7.13
CA PHE A 26 10.54 1.07 8.57
C PHE A 26 11.99 1.23 9.06
N LYS A 27 12.25 2.31 9.79
CA LYS A 27 13.55 2.55 10.46
C LYS A 27 13.68 1.75 11.75
N THR A 28 12.55 1.58 12.45
CA THR A 28 12.45 0.61 13.55
C THR A 28 11.77 -0.63 13.01
N ALA A 29 12.47 -1.77 13.03
CA ALA A 29 11.96 -3.03 12.49
C ALA A 29 10.58 -3.38 13.07
N ALA A 30 9.73 -4.04 12.29
CA ALA A 30 8.50 -4.64 12.77
C ALA A 30 8.76 -5.67 13.88
N ASP A 31 7.76 -5.98 14.69
CA ASP A 31 7.92 -6.92 15.81
C ASP A 31 8.20 -8.33 15.30
N VAL A 32 7.66 -8.65 14.13
CA VAL A 32 7.87 -9.91 13.40
C VAL A 32 7.98 -9.60 11.91
N SER A 33 8.80 -10.35 11.18
CA SER A 33 8.84 -10.34 9.72
C SER A 33 8.71 -11.76 9.18
N THR A 34 7.93 -11.95 8.11
CA THR A 34 7.70 -13.26 7.50
C THR A 34 7.71 -13.20 5.98
N ASN A 35 8.22 -14.26 5.35
CA ASN A 35 8.09 -14.47 3.91
C ASN A 35 6.84 -15.33 3.65
N ILE A 36 6.07 -14.97 2.62
CA ILE A 36 4.90 -15.74 2.18
C ILE A 36 4.95 -15.90 0.67
N THR A 37 4.89 -17.14 0.19
CA THR A 37 4.83 -17.43 -1.25
C THR A 37 3.38 -17.45 -1.72
N LEU A 38 3.07 -16.66 -2.76
CA LEU A 38 1.79 -16.64 -3.44
C LEU A 38 1.91 -17.36 -4.78
N GLY A 39 1.04 -18.34 -5.02
CA GLY A 39 0.95 -19.00 -6.34
C GLY A 39 0.37 -18.10 -7.43
N ILE A 40 -0.52 -17.17 -7.06
CA ILE A 40 -1.12 -16.17 -7.95
C ILE A 40 -1.27 -14.87 -7.16
N VAL A 41 -0.90 -13.74 -7.77
CA VAL A 41 -1.11 -12.40 -7.20
C VAL A 41 -2.53 -11.95 -7.48
N SER A 42 -3.39 -12.08 -6.48
CA SER A 42 -4.77 -11.58 -6.51
C SER A 42 -5.15 -11.06 -5.13
N ILE A 43 -6.16 -10.18 -5.05
CA ILE A 43 -6.62 -9.69 -3.74
C ILE A 43 -7.13 -10.82 -2.85
N SER A 44 -7.76 -11.83 -3.43
CA SER A 44 -8.24 -13.02 -2.70
C SER A 44 -7.07 -13.82 -2.13
N SER A 45 -6.04 -14.08 -2.94
CA SER A 45 -4.81 -14.76 -2.51
C SER A 45 -4.10 -14.01 -1.40
N ILE A 46 -3.96 -12.69 -1.55
CA ILE A 46 -3.32 -11.82 -0.55
C ILE A 46 -4.10 -11.88 0.76
N LYS A 47 -5.41 -11.59 0.75
CA LYS A 47 -6.24 -11.61 1.96
C LYS A 47 -6.25 -12.98 2.64
N GLY A 48 -6.26 -14.06 1.87
CA GLY A 48 -6.19 -15.43 2.38
C GLY A 48 -4.93 -15.73 3.19
N GLN A 49 -3.83 -14.98 2.99
CA GLN A 49 -2.59 -15.13 3.75
C GLN A 49 -2.48 -14.20 4.97
N LEU A 50 -3.28 -13.14 5.04
CA LEU A 50 -3.17 -12.14 6.10
C LEU A 50 -3.88 -12.54 7.40
N GLU A 51 -4.82 -13.49 7.34
CA GLU A 51 -5.62 -14.06 8.43
C GLU A 51 -6.20 -13.04 9.43
N PHE A 52 -7.54 -13.02 9.55
CA PHE A 52 -8.16 -12.27 10.64
C PHE A 52 -7.83 -12.95 11.97
N SER A 53 -7.15 -12.23 12.86
CA SER A 53 -6.88 -12.67 14.22
C SER A 53 -7.01 -11.48 15.17
N THR A 54 -7.02 -11.76 16.47
CA THR A 54 -6.98 -10.73 17.51
C THR A 54 -5.83 -11.01 18.44
N ALA A 55 -5.28 -9.94 19.03
CA ALA A 55 -4.19 -10.04 19.99
C ALA A 55 -4.41 -9.04 21.13
N GLN A 56 -4.25 -9.49 22.38
CA GLN A 56 -4.36 -8.60 23.55
C GLN A 56 -3.21 -7.58 23.57
N VAL A 57 -2.01 -8.02 23.21
CA VAL A 57 -0.86 -7.16 22.99
C VAL A 57 -0.80 -6.85 21.50
N PRO A 58 -0.85 -5.57 21.08
CA PRO A 58 -0.75 -5.24 19.68
C PRO A 58 0.59 -5.66 19.08
N ILE A 59 0.56 -6.13 17.84
CA ILE A 59 1.76 -6.61 17.11
C ILE A 59 1.73 -6.03 15.70
N LEU A 60 2.86 -5.49 15.26
CA LEU A 60 3.11 -5.15 13.86
C LEU A 60 3.95 -6.25 13.21
N LYS A 61 3.35 -6.98 12.25
CA LYS A 61 4.03 -8.02 11.47
C LYS A 61 4.26 -7.54 10.05
N GLU A 62 5.53 -7.45 9.63
CA GLU A 62 5.89 -7.22 8.23
C GLU A 62 5.79 -8.51 7.42
N ILE A 63 5.33 -8.39 6.17
CA ILE A 63 5.03 -9.49 5.28
C ILE A 63 5.70 -9.23 3.94
N ILE A 64 6.57 -10.16 3.55
CA ILE A 64 7.30 -10.13 2.29
C ILE A 64 6.67 -11.17 1.39
N PHE A 65 5.85 -10.72 0.44
CA PHE A 65 5.26 -11.62 -0.54
C PHE A 65 6.27 -11.98 -1.64
N LYS A 66 6.31 -13.27 -1.96
CA LYS A 66 7.13 -13.83 -3.04
C LYS A 66 6.25 -14.57 -4.04
N ASN A 67 6.67 -14.64 -5.31
CA ASN A 67 6.07 -15.54 -6.28
C ASN A 67 6.62 -16.98 -6.13
N SER A 68 6.14 -17.91 -6.96
CA SER A 68 6.59 -19.31 -6.99
C SER A 68 8.07 -19.48 -7.30
N ASP A 69 8.68 -18.49 -7.96
CA ASP A 69 10.10 -18.47 -8.33
C ASP A 69 10.98 -17.86 -7.22
N GLY A 70 10.36 -17.44 -6.11
CA GLY A 70 11.05 -16.86 -4.94
C GLY A 70 11.37 -15.37 -5.08
N GLU A 71 10.94 -14.72 -6.16
CA GLU A 71 11.10 -13.28 -6.39
C GLU A 71 10.10 -12.48 -5.56
N ILE A 72 10.52 -11.32 -5.05
CA ILE A 72 9.64 -10.46 -4.25
C ILE A 72 8.62 -9.79 -5.16
N LEU A 73 7.36 -9.76 -4.71
CA LEU A 73 6.30 -9.06 -5.43
C LEU A 73 6.51 -7.56 -5.38
N SER A 74 6.40 -6.91 -6.53
CA SER A 74 6.56 -5.47 -6.64
C SER A 74 5.42 -4.68 -5.99
N ALA A 75 5.72 -3.43 -5.65
CA ALA A 75 4.76 -2.39 -5.29
C ALA A 75 3.62 -2.32 -6.31
N SER A 76 3.91 -2.33 -7.61
CA SER A 76 2.91 -2.30 -8.67
C SER A 76 2.00 -3.53 -8.65
N GLY A 77 2.54 -4.73 -8.42
CA GLY A 77 1.77 -5.96 -8.37
C GLY A 77 0.86 -6.03 -7.15
N VAL A 78 1.37 -5.66 -5.98
CA VAL A 78 0.58 -5.64 -4.74
C VAL A 78 -0.46 -4.53 -4.78
N MET A 79 -0.07 -3.29 -5.11
CA MET A 79 -1.00 -2.15 -5.11
C MET A 79 -2.03 -2.24 -6.23
N GLY A 80 -1.66 -2.80 -7.39
CA GLY A 80 -2.61 -3.10 -8.46
C GLY A 80 -3.69 -4.10 -8.04
N ALA A 81 -3.39 -5.00 -7.10
CA ALA A 81 -4.40 -5.89 -6.53
C ALA A 81 -5.33 -5.18 -5.52
N PHE A 82 -4.80 -4.26 -4.70
CA PHE A 82 -5.62 -3.51 -3.74
C PHE A 82 -6.49 -2.43 -4.40
N LEU A 83 -5.91 -1.63 -5.29
CA LEU A 83 -6.52 -0.43 -5.86
C LEU A 83 -6.18 -0.29 -7.36
N PRO A 84 -6.71 -1.16 -8.22
CA PRO A 84 -6.38 -1.14 -9.65
C PRO A 84 -6.79 0.17 -10.36
N ASP A 85 -7.78 0.87 -9.83
CA ASP A 85 -8.27 2.16 -10.35
C ASP A 85 -7.41 3.36 -9.95
N VAL A 86 -6.57 3.22 -8.92
CA VAL A 86 -5.65 4.27 -8.46
C VAL A 86 -4.22 3.97 -8.90
N PHE A 87 -3.74 2.76 -8.68
CA PHE A 87 -2.37 2.33 -8.97
C PHE A 87 -2.28 1.64 -10.33
N SER A 88 -2.52 2.42 -11.39
CA SER A 88 -2.25 1.97 -12.76
C SER A 88 -0.75 1.77 -12.99
N ALA A 89 -0.37 1.21 -14.14
CA ALA A 89 1.04 1.07 -14.51
C ALA A 89 1.79 2.42 -14.48
N THR A 90 1.14 3.50 -14.96
CA THR A 90 1.72 4.86 -14.94
C THR A 90 1.94 5.37 -13.53
N VAL A 91 0.93 5.24 -12.66
CA VAL A 91 1.02 5.73 -11.27
C VAL A 91 2.03 4.90 -10.48
N SER A 92 2.06 3.59 -10.70
CA SER A 92 3.01 2.70 -10.04
C SER A 92 4.45 2.99 -10.45
N ALA A 93 4.69 3.55 -11.63
CA ALA A 93 6.04 3.93 -12.07
C ALA A 93 6.63 5.10 -11.27
N ASP A 94 5.79 5.88 -10.57
CA ASP A 94 6.24 6.96 -9.67
C ASP A 94 6.78 6.45 -8.33
N PHE A 95 6.54 5.18 -7.98
CA PHE A 95 6.96 4.58 -6.72
C PHE A 95 8.11 3.60 -6.91
N GLU A 96 8.93 3.46 -5.87
CA GLU A 96 9.94 2.40 -5.81
C GLU A 96 9.30 1.04 -6.04
N ASN A 97 10.06 0.11 -6.64
CA ASN A 97 9.51 -1.20 -6.99
C ASN A 97 9.26 -2.07 -5.76
N ASP A 98 9.93 -1.79 -4.64
CA ASP A 98 9.73 -2.46 -3.36
C ASP A 98 8.71 -1.69 -2.50
N LEU A 99 8.00 -2.39 -1.61
CA LEU A 99 7.10 -1.81 -0.63
C LEU A 99 7.31 -2.44 0.74
N THR A 100 6.94 -1.72 1.80
CA THR A 100 6.72 -2.35 3.11
C THR A 100 5.23 -2.64 3.27
N LEU A 101 4.88 -3.92 3.27
CA LEU A 101 3.56 -4.41 3.66
C LEU A 101 3.64 -4.97 5.07
N ALA A 102 2.73 -4.54 5.93
CA ALA A 102 2.58 -5.09 7.27
C ALA A 102 1.12 -5.31 7.62
N THR A 103 0.89 -6.05 8.69
CA THR A 103 -0.39 -6.13 9.39
C THR A 103 -0.20 -5.65 10.81
N TYR A 104 -1.07 -4.76 11.26
CA TYR A 104 -1.20 -4.42 12.66
C TYR A 104 -2.34 -5.25 13.26
N THR A 105 -2.06 -6.07 14.26
CA THR A 105 -3.06 -6.90 14.92
C THR A 105 -3.28 -6.41 16.35
N ASN A 106 -4.54 -6.26 16.75
CA ASN A 106 -4.93 -5.86 18.12
C ASN A 106 -6.19 -6.62 18.57
N ASP A 107 -6.83 -6.18 19.66
CA ASP A 107 -8.04 -6.78 20.22
C ASP A 107 -9.28 -6.63 19.32
N LYS A 108 -9.18 -5.86 18.23
CA LYS A 108 -10.27 -5.62 17.27
C LYS A 108 -10.11 -6.36 15.96
N GLY A 109 -8.90 -6.81 15.62
CA GLY A 109 -8.65 -7.53 14.37
C GLY A 109 -7.23 -7.38 13.83
N THR A 110 -7.05 -7.85 12.61
CA THR A 110 -5.83 -7.69 11.81
C THR A 110 -6.07 -6.63 10.72
N TRP A 111 -5.18 -5.66 10.64
CA TRP A 111 -5.34 -4.47 9.79
C TRP A 111 -4.14 -4.30 8.87
N PRO A 112 -4.31 -4.47 7.54
CA PRO A 112 -3.25 -4.14 6.58
C PRO A 112 -2.73 -2.71 6.72
N VAL A 113 -1.41 -2.58 6.59
CA VAL A 113 -0.61 -1.36 6.57
C VAL A 113 0.31 -1.45 5.35
N ILE A 114 0.29 -0.44 4.49
CA ILE A 114 1.14 -0.36 3.31
C ILE A 114 1.94 0.93 3.38
N VAL A 115 3.24 0.82 3.10
CA VAL A 115 4.15 1.94 2.98
C VAL A 115 4.81 1.89 1.62
N LEU A 116 4.73 3.00 0.88
CA LEU A 116 5.32 3.17 -0.45
C LEU A 116 6.25 4.37 -0.44
N LYS A 117 7.38 4.28 -1.13
CA LYS A 117 8.32 5.39 -1.32
C LYS A 117 8.22 5.91 -2.75
N LEU A 118 8.10 7.21 -2.91
CA LEU A 118 8.17 7.85 -4.21
C LEU A 118 9.60 7.76 -4.77
N ARG A 119 9.74 7.50 -6.07
CA ARG A 119 11.06 7.49 -6.72
C ARG A 119 11.67 8.88 -6.72
N SER A 120 13.00 8.91 -6.69
CA SER A 120 13.74 10.15 -6.94
C SER A 120 13.39 10.71 -8.32
N GLY A 121 12.99 11.99 -8.37
CA GLY A 121 12.62 12.69 -9.60
C GLY A 121 11.13 12.70 -9.93
N SER A 122 10.32 11.83 -9.30
CA SER A 122 8.86 11.89 -9.43
C SER A 122 8.28 13.11 -8.68
N SER A 123 7.18 13.66 -9.21
CA SER A 123 6.53 14.84 -8.66
C SER A 123 5.65 14.48 -7.45
N LEU A 124 6.06 14.89 -6.25
CA LEU A 124 5.28 14.67 -5.02
C LEU A 124 3.88 15.28 -5.10
N THR A 125 3.73 16.43 -5.75
CA THR A 125 2.43 17.10 -5.90
C THR A 125 1.48 16.30 -6.79
N GLU A 126 1.98 15.77 -7.91
CA GLU A 126 1.19 14.94 -8.83
C GLU A 126 0.84 13.59 -8.18
N ALA A 127 1.80 12.99 -7.48
CA ALA A 127 1.57 11.74 -6.73
C ALA A 127 0.50 11.92 -5.65
N LYS A 128 0.54 13.03 -4.88
CA LYS A 128 -0.51 13.36 -3.90
C LYS A 128 -1.88 13.53 -4.55
N THR A 129 -1.95 14.25 -5.67
CA THR A 129 -3.20 14.48 -6.41
C THR A 129 -3.77 13.16 -6.92
N THR A 130 -2.92 12.26 -7.40
CA THR A 130 -3.34 10.95 -7.89
C THR A 130 -3.82 10.04 -6.76
N VAL A 131 -3.07 9.97 -5.65
CA VAL A 131 -3.42 9.15 -4.49
C VAL A 131 -4.72 9.62 -3.82
N GLN A 132 -5.10 10.90 -3.94
CA GLN A 132 -6.42 11.36 -3.48
C GLN A 132 -7.59 10.65 -4.15
N LYS A 133 -7.40 10.03 -5.33
CA LYS A 133 -8.43 9.20 -5.99
C LYS A 133 -8.86 7.98 -5.17
N ILE A 134 -8.05 7.57 -4.18
CA ILE A 134 -8.45 6.59 -3.16
C ILE A 134 -9.80 6.96 -2.55
N GLU A 135 -10.08 8.26 -2.36
CA GLU A 135 -11.28 8.71 -1.67
C GLU A 135 -12.58 8.37 -2.41
N THR A 136 -12.48 8.18 -3.73
CA THR A 136 -13.60 7.85 -4.63
C THR A 136 -13.54 6.42 -5.16
N SER A 137 -12.54 5.62 -4.75
CA SER A 137 -12.33 4.28 -5.27
C SER A 137 -13.45 3.32 -4.84
N ALA A 138 -13.96 2.53 -5.79
CA ALA A 138 -14.87 1.43 -5.48
C ALA A 138 -14.14 0.23 -4.83
N ASN A 139 -12.81 0.19 -4.92
CA ASN A 139 -11.97 -0.91 -4.44
C ASN A 139 -11.48 -0.73 -3.00
N LEU A 140 -11.92 0.31 -2.28
CA LEU A 140 -11.55 0.51 -0.87
C LEU A 140 -11.78 -0.70 0.05
N PRO A 141 -12.84 -1.53 -0.11
CA PRO A 141 -13.01 -2.75 0.67
C PRO A 141 -11.86 -3.77 0.54
N ASN A 142 -11.00 -3.64 -0.48
CA ASN A 142 -9.84 -4.51 -0.65
C ASN A 142 -8.81 -4.35 0.47
N PHE A 143 -8.76 -3.22 1.18
CA PHE A 143 -7.85 -3.04 2.32
C PHE A 143 -8.24 -3.81 3.58
N PHE A 144 -9.45 -4.37 3.63
CA PHE A 144 -9.96 -5.02 4.84
C PHE A 144 -10.03 -6.53 4.64
N ILE A 145 -9.54 -7.28 5.64
CA ILE A 145 -9.58 -8.76 5.59
C ILE A 145 -11.03 -9.26 5.68
N THR A 146 -11.85 -8.59 6.49
CA THR A 146 -13.28 -8.83 6.64
C THR A 146 -14.08 -7.61 6.18
N ASP A 147 -15.39 -7.75 5.97
CA ASP A 147 -16.26 -6.62 5.63
C ASP A 147 -16.19 -5.54 6.73
N PRO A 148 -15.74 -4.31 6.41
CA PRO A 148 -15.68 -3.23 7.40
C PRO A 148 -17.07 -2.62 7.70
N GLY A 149 -18.09 -2.94 6.89
CA GLY A 149 -19.43 -2.41 6.99
C GLY A 149 -19.57 -1.00 6.41
N THR A 150 -20.48 -0.20 6.95
CA THR A 150 -20.86 1.09 6.37
C THR A 150 -19.80 2.15 6.64
N ALA A 151 -19.38 2.84 5.58
CA ALA A 151 -18.32 3.84 5.62
C ALA A 151 -18.84 5.25 5.94
N SER A 152 -18.11 6.01 6.77
CA SER A 152 -18.38 7.43 7.03
C SER A 152 -17.91 8.31 5.87
N ALA A 153 -18.23 9.61 5.91
CA ALA A 153 -17.56 10.60 5.05
C ALA A 153 -16.05 10.67 5.34
N TRP A 154 -15.26 11.06 4.35
CA TRP A 154 -13.84 11.38 4.49
C TRP A 154 -13.63 12.66 5.30
N LYS A 155 -12.58 12.66 6.12
CA LYS A 155 -12.22 13.75 7.03
C LYS A 155 -10.73 14.05 6.94
N ASN A 156 -10.37 15.29 7.27
CA ASN A 156 -8.99 15.69 7.51
C ASN A 156 -8.61 15.28 8.94
N GLY A 157 -7.37 14.85 9.12
CA GLY A 157 -6.81 14.55 10.42
C GLY A 157 -5.32 14.89 10.52
N THR A 158 -4.80 14.67 11.71
CA THR A 158 -3.36 14.72 11.98
C THR A 158 -3.05 13.63 12.98
N THR A 159 -2.13 12.74 12.61
CA THR A 159 -1.69 11.63 13.46
C THR A 159 -0.18 11.66 13.48
N GLU A 160 0.42 11.64 14.66
CA GLU A 160 1.88 11.72 14.80
C GLU A 160 2.45 12.88 13.95
N GLY A 161 1.88 14.08 14.04
CA GLY A 161 2.35 15.26 13.29
C GLY A 161 2.24 15.19 11.75
N VAL A 162 1.70 14.11 11.19
CA VAL A 162 1.47 13.93 9.75
C VAL A 162 0.02 14.28 9.43
N SER A 163 -0.17 15.23 8.51
CA SER A 163 -1.49 15.53 7.94
C SER A 163 -1.97 14.33 7.13
N ASN A 164 -3.21 13.90 7.38
CA ASN A 164 -3.78 12.72 6.77
C ASN A 164 -5.25 12.90 6.40
N ARG A 165 -5.73 11.94 5.61
CA ARG A 165 -7.12 11.77 5.24
C ARG A 165 -7.60 10.44 5.78
N TYR A 166 -8.78 10.43 6.37
CA TYR A 166 -9.32 9.22 6.95
C TYR A 166 -10.84 9.12 6.85
N ARG A 167 -11.35 7.91 6.93
CA ARG A 167 -12.76 7.62 7.17
C ARG A 167 -12.89 6.40 8.08
N THR A 168 -13.96 6.36 8.86
CA THR A 168 -14.27 5.24 9.75
C THR A 168 -15.31 4.34 9.13
N PHE A 169 -15.41 3.11 9.63
CA PHE A 169 -16.45 2.18 9.24
C PHE A 169 -17.24 1.69 10.46
N SER A 170 -18.37 1.00 10.24
CA SER A 170 -19.21 0.51 11.34
C SER A 170 -18.59 -0.67 12.10
N LEU A 171 -17.68 -1.43 11.50
CA LEU A 171 -16.88 -2.42 12.20
C LEU A 171 -15.91 -1.73 13.16
N SER A 172 -15.93 -2.13 14.43
CA SER A 172 -15.03 -1.57 15.45
C SER A 172 -13.56 -1.79 15.07
N GLY A 173 -12.75 -0.73 15.16
CA GLY A 173 -11.34 -0.75 14.79
C GLY A 173 -11.06 -0.51 13.29
N ALA A 174 -12.04 -0.73 12.42
CA ALA A 174 -11.89 -0.52 10.98
C ALA A 174 -11.92 0.98 10.64
N GLY A 175 -10.87 1.45 9.98
CA GLY A 175 -10.75 2.83 9.53
C GLY A 175 -9.66 2.97 8.49
N LEU A 176 -9.99 3.53 7.32
CA LEU A 176 -8.99 3.74 6.28
C LEU A 176 -8.33 5.09 6.51
N ASN A 177 -7.01 5.10 6.63
CA ASN A 177 -6.18 6.28 6.82
C ASN A 177 -5.09 6.29 5.76
N TYR A 178 -4.81 7.44 5.16
CA TYR A 178 -3.62 7.62 4.36
C TYR A 178 -3.00 9.00 4.55
N GLY A 179 -1.68 9.08 4.43
CA GLY A 179 -0.93 10.33 4.62
C GLY A 179 0.50 10.21 4.12
N TRP A 180 1.18 11.36 4.02
CA TRP A 180 2.52 11.45 3.46
C TRP A 180 3.50 11.98 4.51
N THR A 181 4.60 11.27 4.71
CA THR A 181 5.76 11.71 5.49
C THR A 181 6.95 11.89 4.55
N GLY A 182 7.28 13.13 4.20
CA GLY A 182 8.23 13.41 3.12
C GLY A 182 7.74 12.85 1.78
N ASP A 183 8.55 11.97 1.19
CA ASP A 183 8.30 11.24 -0.06
C ASP A 183 7.63 9.86 0.15
N THR A 184 7.26 9.54 1.39
CA THR A 184 6.74 8.23 1.77
C THR A 184 5.24 8.30 2.03
N LEU A 185 4.47 7.51 1.29
CA LEU A 185 3.04 7.32 1.47
C LEU A 185 2.79 6.18 2.46
N VAL A 186 1.89 6.40 3.42
CA VAL A 186 1.39 5.38 4.35
C VAL A 186 -0.11 5.23 4.14
N ILE A 187 -0.58 3.99 4.03
CA ILE A 187 -1.99 3.63 3.97
C ILE A 187 -2.24 2.57 5.04
N SER A 188 -3.30 2.68 5.84
CA SER A 188 -3.69 1.63 6.78
C SER A 188 -5.19 1.50 6.90
N SER A 189 -5.65 0.26 7.09
CA SER A 189 -7.04 -0.11 7.36
C SER A 189 -7.45 0.01 8.83
N SER A 190 -6.58 0.55 9.70
CA SER A 190 -6.98 1.05 11.02
C SER A 190 -6.22 2.31 11.42
N TYR A 191 -6.81 3.11 12.31
CA TYR A 191 -6.13 4.29 12.88
C TYR A 191 -4.89 3.87 13.70
N ALA A 192 -5.01 2.81 14.50
CA ALA A 192 -3.92 2.32 15.33
C ALA A 192 -2.76 1.77 14.48
N GLY A 193 -3.06 1.03 13.41
CA GLY A 193 -2.06 0.58 12.45
C GLY A 193 -1.37 1.74 11.71
N PHE A 194 -2.13 2.77 11.34
CA PHE A 194 -1.56 4.00 10.77
C PHE A 194 -0.60 4.70 11.73
N GLN A 195 -1.01 4.86 13.00
CA GLN A 195 -0.20 5.48 14.04
C GLN A 195 1.10 4.69 14.27
N GLU A 196 0.99 3.36 14.35
CA GLU A 196 2.13 2.49 14.57
C GLU A 196 3.13 2.54 13.41
N ALA A 197 2.64 2.51 12.16
CA ALA A 197 3.48 2.66 10.98
C ALA A 197 4.26 3.98 10.99
N LEU A 198 3.60 5.09 11.34
CA LEU A 198 4.25 6.41 11.43
C LEU A 198 5.34 6.46 12.50
N LYS A 199 5.17 5.77 13.63
CA LYS A 199 6.21 5.65 14.65
C LYS A 199 7.42 4.89 14.14
N ARG A 200 7.22 3.79 13.40
CA ARG A 200 8.31 2.97 12.83
C ARG A 200 9.09 3.67 11.72
N LEU A 201 8.53 4.73 11.11
CA LEU A 201 9.17 5.54 10.06
C LEU A 201 10.06 6.69 10.58
N ARG A 202 10.10 6.90 11.90
CA ARG A 202 10.86 7.99 12.51
C ARG A 202 12.28 7.60 12.86
#